data_AF-A0A956FFC5-F1
#
_entry.id   AF-A0A956FFC5-F1
#
_cell.length_a   1.000
_cell.length_b   1.000
_cell.length_c   1.000
_cell.angle_alpha   90.00
_cell.angle_beta   90.00
_cell.angle_gamma   90.00
#
_symmetry.space_group_name_H-M   'P 1'
#
loop_
_entity.id
_entity.type
_entity.pdbx_description
1 polymer ?
#
loop_
_entity_poly.entity_id
_entity_poly.type
_entity_poly.pdbx_seq_one_letter_code
_entity_poly.pdbx_strand_id
1 'polypeptide(L)'
;MLGAAALVLACSGRGDGATSGTQRPAGGRRSNDLSPFSGIGHVGNQVKGIDAMPDYDDEARLLRERVAPRLPEPLPSPRGACVAMLDAARQFYVDTEGEGSQPVAMVDATRERDLAGCLEHTSPAAASCVAVLMAEFEGEFPWLLDQCSRAFPEDDGGAP
;
A
#
# COMPACT_ATOMS: atom_id res chain seq x y z
N MET A 1 55.72 -19.89 -7.04
CA MET A 1 55.93 -20.95 -6.03
C MET A 1 54.62 -21.10 -5.28
N LEU A 2 53.73 -22.04 -5.66
CA LEU A 2 53.64 -23.43 -5.18
C LEU A 2 53.61 -23.55 -3.65
N GLY A 3 52.50 -24.05 -3.09
CA GLY A 3 52.41 -24.45 -1.70
C GLY A 3 50.98 -24.80 -1.27
N ALA A 4 50.57 -26.05 -1.53
CA ALA A 4 49.30 -26.64 -1.16
C ALA A 4 49.38 -27.41 0.18
N ALA A 5 48.19 -27.75 0.71
CA ALA A 5 47.86 -28.90 1.58
C ALA A 5 48.32 -28.86 3.05
N ALA A 6 47.67 -29.48 4.03
CA ALA A 6 46.35 -30.08 4.24
C ALA A 6 46.32 -30.62 5.70
N LEU A 7 45.11 -30.87 6.27
CA LEU A 7 44.73 -32.03 7.13
C LEU A 7 45.44 -32.14 8.52
N VAL A 8 44.80 -32.36 9.68
CA VAL A 8 44.05 -33.55 10.16
C VAL A 8 43.60 -33.33 11.64
N LEU A 9 42.41 -33.83 12.00
CA LEU A 9 41.83 -34.32 13.29
C LEU A 9 42.44 -33.94 14.67
N ALA A 10 41.57 -33.67 15.67
CA ALA A 10 41.15 -34.68 16.67
C ALA A 10 40.35 -34.08 17.84
N CYS A 11 39.21 -34.72 18.16
CA CYS A 11 38.40 -34.51 19.37
C CYS A 11 39.02 -35.24 20.57
N SER A 12 38.94 -34.69 21.78
CA SER A 12 38.69 -35.43 23.05
C SER A 12 38.63 -34.53 24.29
N GLY A 13 37.65 -34.80 25.16
CA GLY A 13 37.50 -34.31 26.55
C GLY A 13 36.03 -33.97 26.81
N ARG A 14 35.15 -34.83 27.35
CA ARG A 14 35.14 -35.80 28.47
C ARG A 14 35.26 -35.16 29.87
N GLY A 15 34.19 -35.34 30.65
CA GLY A 15 34.03 -35.07 32.09
C GLY A 15 32.57 -34.71 32.38
N ASP A 16 31.62 -35.64 32.56
CA ASP A 16 31.29 -36.52 33.71
C ASP A 16 30.78 -35.80 34.99
N GLY A 17 29.52 -36.12 35.37
CA GLY A 17 28.91 -35.93 36.71
C GLY A 17 28.26 -34.56 36.98
N ALA A 18 27.07 -34.39 37.58
CA ALA A 18 26.26 -35.26 38.43
C ALA A 18 24.80 -34.78 38.50
N THR A 19 23.86 -35.75 38.47
CA THR A 19 22.68 -36.03 39.34
C THR A 19 22.06 -34.85 40.13
N SER A 20 20.75 -34.64 40.34
CA SER A 20 19.57 -35.51 40.43
C SER A 20 18.30 -34.64 40.38
N GLY A 21 17.17 -35.20 39.92
CA GLY A 21 15.84 -34.59 40.09
C GLY A 21 14.76 -35.13 39.14
N THR A 22 14.19 -36.29 39.49
CA THR A 22 12.77 -36.74 39.33
C THR A 22 11.83 -35.87 38.47
N GLN A 23 10.94 -36.34 37.58
CA GLN A 23 10.40 -37.67 37.24
C GLN A 23 9.48 -37.48 35.99
N ARG A 24 9.31 -38.52 35.15
CA ARG A 24 8.47 -38.57 33.94
C ARG A 24 7.16 -39.36 34.20
N PRO A 25 6.10 -39.23 33.38
CA PRO A 25 5.78 -40.29 32.39
C PRO A 25 5.38 -39.70 31.01
N ALA A 26 5.93 -40.08 29.84
CA ALA A 26 5.77 -41.29 29.00
C ALA A 26 4.43 -41.27 28.23
N GLY A 27 4.33 -41.32 26.88
CA GLY A 27 5.28 -41.60 25.77
C GLY A 27 5.08 -40.62 24.59
N GLY A 28 5.97 -40.47 23.60
CA GLY A 28 6.57 -41.44 22.68
C GLY A 28 5.92 -41.19 21.30
N ARG A 29 6.58 -40.78 20.21
CA ARG A 29 7.92 -41.03 19.66
C ARG A 29 8.25 -40.00 18.55
N ARG A 30 9.55 -39.66 18.43
CA ARG A 30 10.37 -39.41 17.20
C ARG A 30 10.01 -38.15 16.36
N SER A 31 10.91 -37.27 15.95
CA SER A 31 12.38 -37.25 15.89
C SER A 31 12.85 -35.79 15.83
N ASN A 32 14.11 -35.59 16.21
CA ASN A 32 14.94 -34.41 15.94
C ASN A 32 14.63 -33.72 14.60
N ASP A 33 14.53 -32.39 14.62
CA ASP A 33 15.35 -31.61 13.71
C ASP A 33 15.78 -30.28 14.35
N LEU A 34 17.08 -30.06 14.37
CA LEU A 34 17.73 -28.81 14.73
C LEU A 34 17.72 -27.95 13.47
N SER A 35 16.79 -27.00 13.36
CA SER A 35 16.87 -25.96 12.32
C SER A 35 17.36 -24.63 12.91
N PRO A 36 18.48 -24.08 12.39
CA PRO A 36 18.99 -22.77 12.74
C PRO A 36 18.22 -21.71 11.95
N PHE A 37 17.00 -21.41 12.37
CA PHE A 37 16.20 -20.32 11.78
C PHE A 37 15.47 -19.53 12.87
N SER A 38 16.24 -19.09 13.88
CA SER A 38 15.85 -17.89 14.65
C SER A 38 16.08 -16.67 13.77
N GLY A 39 15.01 -16.11 13.19
CA GLY A 39 15.06 -14.77 12.62
C GLY A 39 14.34 -14.51 11.29
N ILE A 40 13.34 -15.30 10.89
CA ILE A 40 12.40 -14.82 9.87
C ILE A 40 11.32 -14.03 10.60
N GLY A 41 11.39 -12.70 10.51
CA GLY A 41 10.30 -11.84 10.92
C GLY A 41 9.01 -12.34 10.30
N HIS A 42 8.02 -12.64 11.14
CA HIS A 42 6.67 -12.91 10.69
C HIS A 42 6.15 -11.66 9.99
N VAL A 43 6.26 -11.58 8.66
CA VAL A 43 5.36 -10.76 7.84
C VAL A 43 4.03 -11.49 7.77
N GLY A 44 3.37 -11.59 8.93
CA GLY A 44 2.02 -12.10 9.03
C GLY A 44 1.07 -11.02 8.51
N ASN A 45 0.80 -11.00 7.21
CA ASN A 45 -0.52 -10.54 6.80
C ASN A 45 -1.49 -11.56 7.40
N GLN A 46 -2.02 -11.26 8.58
CA GLN A 46 -3.16 -12.00 9.09
C GLN A 46 -4.30 -11.65 8.15
N VAL A 47 -4.46 -12.46 7.10
CA VAL A 47 -5.60 -12.41 6.19
C VAL A 47 -6.82 -12.68 7.05
N LYS A 48 -7.35 -11.61 7.65
CA LYS A 48 -8.70 -11.62 8.17
C LYS A 48 -9.55 -11.92 6.94
N GLY A 49 -10.33 -13.01 6.98
CA GLY A 49 -11.06 -13.51 5.84
C GLY A 49 -11.97 -12.45 5.19
N ILE A 50 -12.64 -12.83 4.11
CA ILE A 50 -13.60 -11.98 3.35
C ILE A 50 -14.50 -11.13 4.28
N ASP A 51 -14.86 -11.64 5.46
CA ASP A 51 -15.68 -10.98 6.49
C ASP A 51 -15.05 -9.75 7.18
N ALA A 52 -13.76 -9.47 6.94
CA ALA A 52 -13.04 -8.32 7.51
C ALA A 52 -12.55 -7.34 6.45
N MET A 53 -12.98 -7.51 5.19
CA MET A 53 -12.79 -6.46 4.19
C MET A 53 -13.66 -5.26 4.57
N PRO A 54 -13.11 -4.03 4.50
CA PRO A 54 -13.90 -2.81 4.63
C PRO A 54 -15.07 -2.82 3.64
N ASP A 55 -16.22 -2.30 4.08
CA ASP A 55 -17.35 -2.03 3.18
C ASP A 55 -17.03 -0.78 2.36
N TYR A 56 -16.33 -0.98 1.25
CA TYR A 56 -15.89 0.10 0.38
C TYR A 56 -17.06 0.84 -0.30
N ASP A 57 -18.23 0.21 -0.42
CA ASP A 57 -19.43 0.84 -1.00
C ASP A 57 -20.03 1.83 0.01
N ASP A 58 -20.10 1.45 1.29
CA ASP A 58 -20.50 2.37 2.36
C ASP A 58 -19.49 3.51 2.54
N GLU A 59 -18.18 3.24 2.45
CA GLU A 59 -17.15 4.28 2.48
C GLU A 59 -17.29 5.27 1.31
N ALA A 60 -17.51 4.76 0.09
CA ALA A 60 -17.73 5.58 -1.09
C ALA A 60 -19.00 6.45 -0.97
N ARG A 61 -20.09 5.90 -0.42
CA ARG A 61 -21.33 6.65 -0.15
C ARG A 61 -21.09 7.79 0.85
N LEU A 62 -20.43 7.50 1.97
CA LEU A 62 -20.11 8.51 2.99
C LEU A 62 -19.16 9.58 2.45
N LEU A 63 -18.20 9.20 1.61
CA LEU A 63 -17.33 10.14 0.91
C LEU A 63 -18.13 11.06 0.00
N ARG A 64 -19.04 10.50 -0.81
CA ARG A 64 -19.92 11.26 -1.70
C ARG A 64 -20.76 12.28 -0.92
N GLU A 65 -21.43 11.84 0.16
CA GLU A 65 -22.24 12.71 1.02
C GLU A 65 -21.43 13.88 1.60
N ARG A 66 -20.17 13.63 1.98
CA ARG A 66 -19.27 14.65 2.53
C ARG A 66 -18.77 15.63 1.47
N VAL A 67 -18.39 15.14 0.29
CA VAL A 67 -17.67 15.93 -0.72
C VAL A 67 -18.60 16.59 -1.74
N ALA A 68 -19.73 15.96 -2.09
CA ALA A 68 -20.64 16.48 -3.11
C ALA A 68 -21.08 17.94 -2.88
N PRO A 69 -21.42 18.40 -1.67
CA PRO A 69 -21.79 19.80 -1.43
C PRO A 69 -20.65 20.81 -1.64
N ARG A 70 -19.41 20.34 -1.77
CA ARG A 70 -18.21 21.15 -1.96
C ARG A 70 -17.72 21.15 -3.41
N LEU A 71 -18.32 20.34 -4.28
CA LEU A 71 -17.97 20.32 -5.69
C LEU A 71 -18.43 21.62 -6.37
N PRO A 72 -17.72 22.09 -7.41
CA PRO A 72 -18.14 23.26 -8.16
C PRO A 72 -19.49 23.05 -8.85
N GLU A 73 -20.32 24.10 -8.88
CA GLU A 73 -21.61 24.13 -9.59
C GLU A 73 -21.65 25.29 -10.60
N PRO A 74 -21.69 25.04 -11.93
CA PRO A 74 -21.68 23.72 -12.55
C PRO A 74 -20.31 23.03 -12.42
N LEU A 75 -20.29 21.70 -12.57
CA LEU A 75 -19.04 20.97 -12.66
C LEU A 75 -18.17 21.50 -13.82
N PRO A 76 -16.83 21.49 -13.68
CA PRO A 76 -15.93 21.83 -14.77
C PRO A 76 -16.10 20.89 -15.96
N SER A 77 -15.61 21.30 -17.14
CA SER A 77 -15.47 20.38 -18.27
C SER A 77 -14.56 19.20 -17.88
N PRO A 78 -14.69 18.02 -18.52
CA PRO A 78 -13.84 16.86 -18.19
C PRO A 78 -12.35 17.20 -18.19
N ARG A 79 -11.89 17.94 -19.21
CA ARG A 79 -10.50 18.40 -19.28
C ARG A 79 -10.14 19.37 -18.16
N GLY A 80 -11.03 20.29 -17.80
CA GLY A 80 -10.81 21.23 -16.71
C GLY A 80 -10.67 20.52 -15.36
N ALA A 81 -11.52 19.55 -15.08
CA ALA A 81 -11.47 18.76 -13.85
C ALA A 81 -10.19 17.91 -13.77
N CYS A 82 -9.81 17.22 -14.85
CA CYS A 82 -8.57 16.43 -14.90
C CYS A 82 -7.31 17.30 -14.74
N VAL A 83 -7.27 18.48 -15.35
CA VAL A 83 -6.15 19.42 -15.18
C VAL A 83 -6.06 19.88 -13.71
N ALA A 84 -7.18 20.30 -13.12
CA ALA A 84 -7.22 20.73 -11.72
C ALA A 84 -6.79 19.62 -10.75
N MET A 85 -7.20 18.38 -11.01
CA MET A 85 -6.78 17.21 -10.25
C MET A 85 -5.26 17.01 -10.29
N LEU A 86 -4.65 17.03 -11.47
CA LEU A 86 -3.20 16.85 -11.62
C LEU A 86 -2.40 18.04 -11.06
N ASP A 87 -2.94 19.25 -11.15
CA ASP A 87 -2.34 20.45 -10.55
C ASP A 87 -2.38 20.38 -9.02
N ALA A 88 -3.50 19.95 -8.44
CA ALA A 88 -3.60 19.70 -7.00
C ALA A 88 -2.64 18.59 -6.55
N ALA A 89 -2.48 17.54 -7.35
CA ALA A 89 -1.53 16.47 -7.06
C ALA A 89 -0.08 16.94 -7.07
N ARG A 90 0.30 17.73 -8.08
CA ARG A 90 1.61 18.36 -8.13
C ARG A 90 1.82 19.26 -6.91
N GLN A 91 0.86 20.13 -6.61
CA GLN A 91 0.97 21.09 -5.51
C GLN A 91 1.11 20.40 -4.15
N PHE A 92 0.36 19.31 -3.92
CA PHE A 92 0.53 18.49 -2.72
C PHE A 92 1.97 18.02 -2.55
N TYR A 93 2.61 17.46 -3.59
CA TYR A 93 4.00 17.02 -3.51
C TYR A 93 5.00 18.18 -3.40
N VAL A 94 4.69 19.34 -3.96
CA VAL A 94 5.49 20.56 -3.74
C VAL A 94 5.42 20.98 -2.27
N ASP A 95 4.24 20.94 -1.65
CA ASP A 95 4.03 21.38 -0.27
C ASP A 95 4.59 20.40 0.76
N THR A 96 4.56 19.09 0.48
CA THR A 96 5.05 18.05 1.39
C THR A 96 6.53 17.71 1.21
N GLU A 97 7.04 17.78 -0.03
CA GLU A 97 8.40 17.31 -0.37
C GLU A 97 9.28 18.36 -1.06
N GLY A 98 8.70 19.46 -1.56
CA GLY A 98 9.41 20.54 -2.24
C GLY A 98 9.44 20.43 -3.78
N GLU A 99 9.63 21.56 -4.45
CA GLU A 99 9.58 21.71 -5.92
C GLU A 99 10.55 20.79 -6.68
N GLY A 100 11.71 20.48 -6.10
CA GLY A 100 12.74 19.63 -6.72
C GLY A 100 12.64 18.14 -6.37
N SER A 101 11.54 17.72 -5.71
CA SER A 101 11.37 16.35 -5.26
C SER A 101 11.15 15.39 -6.42
N GLN A 102 11.44 14.11 -6.17
CA GLN A 102 11.25 13.06 -7.16
C GLN A 102 9.76 12.85 -7.51
N PRO A 103 8.80 12.94 -6.57
CA PRO A 103 7.37 12.86 -6.90
C PRO A 103 6.88 14.02 -7.78
N VAL A 104 7.32 15.26 -7.55
CA VAL A 104 6.99 16.39 -8.44
C VAL A 104 7.50 16.14 -9.85
N ALA A 105 8.77 15.70 -9.97
CA ALA A 105 9.35 15.35 -11.28
C ALA A 105 8.60 14.21 -11.97
N MET A 106 8.08 13.23 -11.22
CA MET A 106 7.26 12.15 -11.77
C MET A 106 5.92 12.66 -12.30
N VAL A 107 5.18 13.46 -11.52
CA VAL A 107 3.90 14.05 -11.95
C VAL A 107 4.10 14.90 -13.22
N ASP A 108 5.16 15.71 -13.27
CA ASP A 108 5.47 16.52 -14.45
C ASP A 108 5.82 15.64 -15.67
N ALA A 109 6.58 14.56 -15.47
CA ALA A 109 6.98 13.65 -16.54
C ALA A 109 5.82 12.81 -17.11
N THR A 110 4.79 12.52 -16.31
CA THR A 110 3.63 11.69 -16.74
C THR A 110 2.39 12.49 -17.07
N ARG A 111 2.40 13.82 -16.85
CA ARG A 111 1.24 14.71 -16.98
C ARG A 111 0.36 14.48 -18.21
N GLU A 112 0.95 14.39 -19.40
CA GLU A 112 0.18 14.20 -20.63
C GLU A 112 -0.52 12.83 -20.68
N ARG A 113 0.16 11.79 -20.22
CA ARG A 113 -0.39 10.43 -20.14
C ARG A 113 -1.50 10.36 -19.10
N ASP A 114 -1.26 10.95 -17.93
CA ASP A 114 -2.23 10.92 -16.83
C ASP A 114 -3.46 11.76 -17.16
N LEU A 115 -3.29 12.87 -17.90
CA LEU A 115 -4.41 13.65 -18.43
C LEU A 115 -5.23 12.82 -19.41
N ALA A 116 -4.59 12.09 -20.32
CA ALA A 116 -5.30 11.21 -21.24
C ALA A 116 -6.06 10.09 -20.50
N GLY A 117 -5.42 9.45 -19.53
CA GLY A 117 -6.06 8.40 -18.70
C GLY A 117 -7.23 8.93 -17.88
N CYS A 118 -7.10 10.13 -17.28
CA CYS A 118 -8.21 10.77 -16.58
C CYS A 118 -9.39 11.07 -17.52
N LEU A 119 -9.11 11.57 -18.73
CA LEU A 119 -10.17 11.85 -19.71
C LEU A 119 -10.88 10.61 -20.22
N GLU A 120 -10.25 9.44 -20.16
CA GLU A 120 -10.79 8.17 -20.63
C GLU A 120 -11.53 7.38 -19.56
N HIS A 121 -11.16 7.55 -18.28
CA HIS A 121 -11.58 6.65 -17.21
C HIS A 121 -12.01 7.36 -15.92
N THR A 122 -12.12 8.68 -15.90
CA THR A 122 -12.46 9.43 -14.69
C THR A 122 -13.53 10.47 -14.96
N SER A 123 -14.63 10.38 -14.21
CA SER A 123 -15.72 11.34 -14.30
C SER A 123 -15.27 12.75 -13.88
N PRO A 124 -15.86 13.84 -14.40
CA PRO A 124 -15.54 15.20 -13.97
C PRO A 124 -15.77 15.41 -12.46
N ALA A 125 -16.76 14.73 -11.88
CA ALA A 125 -17.04 14.78 -10.46
C ALA A 125 -15.96 14.06 -9.63
N ALA A 126 -15.49 12.89 -10.06
CA ALA A 126 -14.39 12.17 -9.40
C ALA A 126 -13.09 12.99 -9.45
N ALA A 127 -12.71 13.53 -10.61
CA ALA A 127 -11.52 14.37 -10.74
C ALA A 127 -11.61 15.63 -9.86
N SER A 128 -12.80 16.25 -9.79
CA SER A 128 -13.05 17.40 -8.89
C SER A 128 -12.97 16.99 -7.42
N CYS A 129 -13.50 15.83 -7.03
CA CYS A 129 -13.39 15.27 -5.69
C CYS A 129 -11.92 15.12 -5.25
N VAL A 130 -11.07 14.57 -6.12
CA VAL A 130 -9.63 14.42 -5.84
C VAL A 130 -8.98 15.78 -5.65
N ALA A 131 -9.26 16.74 -6.54
CA ALA A 131 -8.68 18.08 -6.43
C ALA A 131 -9.01 18.75 -5.09
N VAL A 132 -10.25 18.61 -4.60
CA VAL A 132 -10.65 19.16 -3.30
C VAL A 132 -9.92 18.46 -2.15
N LEU A 133 -9.86 17.12 -2.15
CA LEU A 133 -9.24 16.36 -1.05
C LEU A 133 -7.71 16.49 -1.01
N MET A 134 -7.06 16.63 -2.17
CA MET A 134 -5.62 16.91 -2.24
C MET A 134 -5.29 18.27 -1.62
N ALA A 135 -6.11 19.30 -1.86
CA ALA A 135 -5.93 20.62 -1.26
C ALA A 135 -6.10 20.61 0.28
N GLU A 136 -6.73 19.58 0.83
CA GLU A 136 -6.96 19.39 2.27
C GLU A 136 -5.98 18.40 2.92
N PHE A 137 -5.04 17.83 2.14
CA PHE A 137 -4.08 16.82 2.61
C PHE A 137 -4.76 15.57 3.20
N GLU A 138 -5.91 15.17 2.65
CA GLU A 138 -6.72 14.05 3.15
C GLU A 138 -6.23 12.67 2.69
N GLY A 139 -5.17 12.60 1.86
CA GLY A 139 -4.57 11.34 1.44
C GLY A 139 -3.62 11.47 0.26
N GLU A 140 -2.99 10.35 -0.10
CA GLU A 140 -2.14 10.25 -1.29
C GLU A 140 -2.95 10.18 -2.58
N PHE A 141 -2.40 10.73 -3.66
CA PHE A 141 -3.08 10.84 -4.95
C PHE A 141 -3.69 9.52 -5.46
N PRO A 142 -2.98 8.39 -5.53
CA PRO A 142 -3.55 7.14 -6.06
C PRO A 142 -4.70 6.60 -5.20
N TRP A 143 -4.62 6.80 -3.89
CA TRP A 143 -5.67 6.37 -2.97
C TRP A 143 -6.91 7.24 -3.13
N LEU A 144 -6.76 8.56 -3.16
CA LEU A 144 -7.88 9.49 -3.38
C LEU A 144 -8.56 9.28 -4.73
N LEU A 145 -7.80 8.97 -5.78
CA LEU A 145 -8.36 8.68 -7.09
C LEU A 145 -9.25 7.43 -7.08
N ASP A 146 -8.82 6.34 -6.42
CA ASP A 146 -9.64 5.13 -6.26
C ASP A 146 -10.93 5.44 -5.48
N GLN A 147 -10.82 6.14 -4.35
CA GLN A 147 -11.97 6.44 -3.50
C GLN A 147 -12.97 7.39 -4.17
N CYS A 148 -12.49 8.46 -4.82
CA CYS A 148 -13.35 9.40 -5.54
C CYS A 148 -14.00 8.76 -6.78
N SER A 149 -13.30 7.85 -7.48
CA SER A 149 -13.89 7.13 -8.63
C SER A 149 -15.01 6.18 -8.20
N ARG A 150 -14.94 5.58 -7.00
CA ARG A 150 -16.05 4.80 -6.42
C ARG A 150 -17.23 5.67 -5.99
N ALA A 151 -16.94 6.81 -5.37
CA ALA A 151 -17.97 7.74 -4.89
C ALA A 151 -18.71 8.47 -6.03
N PHE A 152 -18.00 8.74 -7.12
CA PHE A 152 -18.46 9.47 -8.29
C PHE A 152 -18.11 8.68 -9.57
N PRO A 153 -18.75 7.52 -9.80
CA PRO A 153 -18.49 6.70 -10.97
C PRO A 153 -18.76 7.46 -12.27
N GLU A 154 -18.20 6.96 -13.36
CA GLU A 154 -18.60 7.44 -14.69
C GLU A 154 -20.10 7.18 -14.88
N ASP A 155 -20.81 8.10 -15.52
CA ASP A 155 -22.19 7.82 -15.90
C ASP A 155 -22.14 6.74 -17.00
N ASP A 156 -22.56 5.52 -16.67
CA ASP A 156 -22.62 4.35 -17.56
C ASP A 156 -23.65 4.52 -18.69
N GLY A 157 -23.88 5.71 -19.25
CA GLY A 157 -24.99 5.97 -20.17
C GLY A 157 -26.35 5.54 -19.61
N GLY A 158 -26.49 5.47 -18.28
CA GLY A 158 -27.68 5.05 -17.58
C GLY A 158 -28.74 6.14 -17.63
N ALA A 159 -29.46 6.23 -18.74
CA ALA A 159 -30.88 6.55 -18.69
C ALA A 159 -31.65 5.23 -18.56
N PRO A 160 -32.79 5.17 -17.83
CA PRO A 160 -33.57 6.27 -17.24
C PRO A 160 -33.52 6.37 -15.70
#